data_AF-A0A524KXR8-F1
#
_entry.id   AF-A0A524KXR8-F1
#
_cell.length_a   1.000
_cell.length_b   1.000
_cell.length_c   1.000
_cell.angle_alpha   90.00
_cell.angle_beta   90.00
_cell.angle_gamma   90.00
#
_symmetry.space_group_name_H-M   'P 1'
#
loop_
_entity.id
_entity.type
_entity.pdbx_description
1 polymer ?
#
loop_
_entity_poly.entity_id
_entity_poly.type
_entity_poly.pdbx_seq_one_letter_code
_entity_poly.pdbx_strand_id
1 'polypeptide(L)'
;WSLFALGQLGIYSLTTTFDDPYGSSKKNSVIAELLGRYVKETRKIDPVMDLWRFFSCSYVLDALFSAEKQREAFSADIQQRLMDKNRVVSFSDISILLRLCQLRKPADAIVPGALNHYDHIIVDEAQDLGALELEAVLAATSPRRSLTVCADEKQKILSFVDGIGFVNFRRQLQLSGLDKETLSISYRSAREILELAARVSGRPVDTSKSHSGVVKFYPEKDSSAALRKVRWIVEQLVSREPNALTAIICKKKTDVKAIHGFLEGVAGLHGEGEVCFEPGVLVVNAHIVKGVEFTNVILWNPSDTDYRQTEIDRNLLYVALTRASKRLYVVHWRPLAKGLTE
;
A
#
# COMPACT_ATOMS: atom_id res chain seq x y z
N TRP A 1 -3.08 -8.21 13.06
CA TRP A 1 -4.45 -8.20 13.60
C TRP A 1 -5.29 -9.37 13.09
N SER A 2 -5.50 -9.54 11.78
CA SER A 2 -6.43 -10.56 11.23
C SER A 2 -6.17 -11.99 11.70
N LEU A 3 -4.90 -12.43 11.80
CA LEU A 3 -4.57 -13.77 12.34
C LEU A 3 -5.02 -13.95 13.80
N PHE A 4 -4.86 -12.92 14.64
CA PHE A 4 -5.36 -12.95 16.02
C PHE A 4 -6.90 -13.05 16.04
N ALA A 5 -7.59 -12.24 15.23
CA ALA A 5 -9.05 -12.27 15.11
C ALA A 5 -9.56 -13.64 14.62
N LEU A 6 -8.87 -14.26 13.65
CA LEU A 6 -9.16 -15.61 13.19
C LEU A 6 -8.98 -16.66 14.29
N GLY A 7 -7.95 -16.52 15.13
CA GLY A 7 -7.77 -17.34 16.34
C GLY A 7 -8.98 -17.27 17.27
N GLN A 8 -9.47 -16.06 17.55
CA GLN A 8 -10.67 -15.84 18.38
C GLN A 8 -11.96 -16.39 17.73
N LEU A 9 -11.97 -16.54 16.41
CA LEU A 9 -13.06 -17.17 15.65
C LEU A 9 -12.91 -18.70 15.57
N GLY A 10 -11.88 -19.28 16.19
CA GLY A 10 -11.66 -20.72 16.32
C GLY A 10 -10.65 -21.30 15.32
N ILE A 11 -9.83 -20.47 14.67
CA ILE A 11 -8.85 -20.91 13.67
C ILE A 11 -7.43 -20.72 14.21
N TYR A 12 -6.88 -21.76 14.82
CA TYR A 12 -5.60 -21.71 15.52
C TYR A 12 -4.41 -22.23 14.69
N SER A 13 -4.66 -22.94 13.59
CA SER A 13 -3.63 -23.51 12.71
C SER A 13 -3.89 -23.13 11.26
N LEU A 14 -3.19 -22.10 10.80
CA LEU A 14 -3.24 -21.59 9.43
C LEU A 14 -1.82 -21.47 8.90
N THR A 15 -1.54 -22.12 7.77
CA THR A 15 -0.30 -21.92 7.04
C THR A 15 -0.53 -20.82 6.02
N THR A 16 0.24 -19.73 6.09
CA THR A 16 0.08 -18.59 5.17
C THR A 16 1.17 -18.57 4.11
N THR A 17 0.81 -18.28 2.86
CA THR A 17 1.75 -18.02 1.77
C THR A 17 1.55 -16.62 1.18
N PHE A 18 2.62 -16.03 0.66
CA PHE A 18 2.57 -14.77 -0.11
C PHE A 18 2.42 -14.99 -1.61
N ASP A 19 2.64 -16.22 -2.08
CA ASP A 19 2.47 -16.57 -3.49
C ASP A 19 1.00 -16.84 -3.79
N ASP A 20 0.36 -15.87 -4.43
CA ASP A 20 -1.02 -15.99 -4.93
C ASP A 20 -1.15 -15.34 -6.31
N PRO A 21 -1.13 -16.13 -7.40
CA PRO A 21 -1.29 -15.60 -8.75
C PRO A 21 -2.68 -14.98 -8.98
N TYR A 22 -3.64 -15.24 -8.10
CA TYR A 22 -5.01 -14.73 -8.16
C TYR A 22 -5.30 -13.66 -7.11
N GLY A 23 -4.30 -13.24 -6.32
CA GLY A 23 -4.49 -12.29 -5.22
C GLY A 23 -5.13 -10.97 -5.67
N SER A 24 -4.78 -10.52 -6.87
CA SER A 24 -5.36 -9.38 -7.56
C SER A 24 -6.86 -9.53 -7.81
N SER A 25 -7.28 -10.66 -8.38
CA SER A 25 -8.70 -10.95 -8.63
C SER A 25 -9.48 -11.09 -7.33
N LYS A 26 -8.85 -11.64 -6.28
CA LYS A 26 -9.42 -11.81 -4.94
C LYS A 26 -9.57 -10.49 -4.15
N LYS A 27 -9.03 -9.37 -4.64
CA LYS A 27 -9.27 -8.03 -4.05
C LYS A 27 -10.43 -7.27 -4.71
N ASN A 28 -11.15 -7.91 -5.63
CA ASN A 28 -12.29 -7.31 -6.29
C ASN A 28 -13.40 -6.95 -5.29
N SER A 29 -13.96 -5.74 -5.44
CA SER A 29 -15.01 -5.21 -4.58
C SER A 29 -16.29 -6.06 -4.54
N VAL A 30 -16.59 -6.84 -5.58
CA VAL A 30 -17.78 -7.70 -5.67
C VAL A 30 -17.79 -8.81 -4.62
N ILE A 31 -16.62 -9.22 -4.10
CA ILE A 31 -16.50 -10.35 -3.16
C ILE A 31 -17.32 -10.14 -1.89
N ALA A 32 -17.44 -8.90 -1.42
CA ALA A 32 -18.22 -8.60 -0.22
C ALA A 32 -19.70 -8.96 -0.38
N GLU A 33 -20.31 -8.57 -1.50
CA GLU A 33 -21.70 -8.90 -1.83
C GLU A 33 -21.88 -10.41 -2.02
N LEU A 34 -20.95 -11.04 -2.74
CA LEU A 34 -21.01 -12.48 -3.01
C LEU A 34 -20.87 -13.31 -1.73
N LEU A 35 -20.01 -12.93 -0.79
CA LEU A 35 -19.92 -13.56 0.52
C LEU A 35 -21.23 -13.42 1.31
N GLY A 36 -21.85 -12.24 1.28
CA GLY A 36 -23.14 -12.01 1.92
C GLY A 36 -24.25 -12.91 1.36
N ARG A 37 -24.27 -13.12 0.04
CA ARG A 37 -25.15 -14.09 -0.62
C ARG A 37 -24.83 -15.52 -0.19
N TYR A 38 -23.57 -15.93 -0.31
CA TYR A 38 -23.09 -17.27 0.00
C TYR A 38 -23.47 -17.72 1.41
N VAL A 39 -23.27 -16.86 2.41
CA VAL A 39 -23.54 -17.18 3.82
C VAL A 39 -25.04 -17.39 4.09
N LYS A 40 -25.93 -16.75 3.33
CA LYS A 40 -27.38 -16.95 3.44
C LYS A 40 -27.85 -18.28 2.82
N GLU A 41 -27.19 -18.70 1.74
CA GLU A 41 -27.58 -19.89 0.97
C GLU A 41 -27.00 -21.20 1.53
N THR A 42 -25.95 -21.13 2.34
CA THR A 42 -25.18 -22.30 2.76
C THR A 42 -25.11 -22.43 4.28
N ARG A 43 -24.87 -23.65 4.78
CA ARG A 43 -24.68 -23.91 6.22
C ARG A 43 -23.21 -23.68 6.60
N LYS A 44 -22.99 -23.29 7.86
CA LYS A 44 -21.65 -23.18 8.45
C LYS A 44 -20.95 -24.54 8.44
N ILE A 45 -19.71 -24.56 7.97
CA ILE A 45 -18.81 -25.72 8.01
C ILE A 45 -17.43 -25.30 8.56
N ASP A 46 -16.40 -26.15 8.43
CA ASP A 46 -15.02 -25.75 8.72
C ASP A 46 -14.65 -24.49 7.91
N PRO A 47 -14.13 -23.43 8.55
CA PRO A 47 -13.90 -22.14 7.88
C PRO A 47 -13.02 -22.17 6.63
N VAL A 48 -11.98 -23.01 6.60
CA VAL A 48 -11.06 -23.06 5.45
C VAL A 48 -11.74 -23.79 4.29
N MET A 49 -12.47 -24.86 4.59
CA MET A 49 -13.33 -25.51 3.58
C MET A 49 -14.46 -24.58 3.10
N ASP A 50 -15.02 -23.76 3.99
CA ASP A 50 -16.08 -22.79 3.68
C ASP A 50 -15.57 -21.76 2.66
N LEU A 51 -14.35 -21.25 2.86
CA LEU A 51 -13.66 -20.36 1.93
C LEU A 51 -13.51 -20.99 0.53
N TRP A 52 -13.01 -22.23 0.45
CA TRP A 52 -12.80 -22.88 -0.84
C TRP A 52 -14.11 -23.25 -1.54
N ARG A 53 -15.14 -23.62 -0.78
CA ARG A 53 -16.49 -23.81 -1.32
C ARG A 53 -17.09 -22.53 -1.87
N PHE A 54 -16.88 -21.40 -1.19
CA PHE A 54 -17.27 -20.09 -1.71
C PHE A 54 -16.64 -19.82 -3.08
N PHE A 55 -15.33 -20.04 -3.22
CA PHE A 55 -14.64 -19.86 -4.50
C PHE A 55 -15.02 -20.90 -5.58
N SER A 56 -15.61 -22.02 -5.19
CA SER A 56 -16.11 -23.05 -6.12
C SER A 56 -17.49 -22.72 -6.71
N CYS A 57 -18.18 -21.68 -6.19
CA CYS A 57 -19.50 -21.30 -6.70
C CYS A 57 -19.40 -20.68 -8.10
N SER A 58 -20.25 -21.14 -9.04
CA SER A 58 -20.24 -20.64 -10.43
C SER A 58 -20.39 -19.12 -10.52
N TYR A 59 -21.33 -18.54 -9.77
CA TYR A 59 -21.54 -17.10 -9.74
C TYR A 59 -20.33 -16.31 -9.20
N VAL A 60 -19.45 -16.93 -8.40
CA VAL A 60 -18.20 -16.32 -7.94
C VAL A 60 -17.15 -16.38 -9.04
N LEU A 61 -17.00 -17.54 -9.69
CA LEU A 61 -16.09 -17.71 -10.82
C LEU A 61 -16.42 -16.75 -11.97
N ASP A 62 -17.71 -16.64 -12.32
CA ASP A 62 -18.20 -15.77 -13.39
C ASP A 62 -17.99 -14.29 -13.08
N ALA A 63 -18.10 -13.89 -11.81
CA ALA A 63 -17.87 -12.52 -11.39
C ALA A 63 -16.38 -12.14 -11.35
N LEU A 64 -15.49 -13.09 -11.02
CA LEU A 64 -14.06 -12.84 -10.88
C LEU A 64 -13.30 -12.91 -12.20
N PHE A 65 -13.76 -13.72 -13.16
CA PHE A 65 -13.04 -13.97 -14.40
C PHE A 65 -13.96 -13.96 -15.61
N SER A 66 -13.67 -13.09 -16.57
CA SER A 66 -14.40 -13.03 -17.85
C SER A 66 -13.98 -14.12 -18.84
N ALA A 67 -12.71 -14.53 -18.81
CA ALA A 67 -12.16 -15.55 -19.70
C ALA A 67 -12.35 -16.97 -19.15
N GLU A 68 -12.87 -17.87 -19.99
CA GLU A 68 -13.12 -19.28 -19.64
C GLU A 68 -11.85 -20.00 -19.17
N LYS A 69 -10.74 -19.84 -19.89
CA LYS A 69 -9.45 -20.41 -19.50
C LYS A 69 -8.99 -19.99 -18.11
N GLN A 70 -9.27 -18.75 -17.69
CA GLN A 70 -8.93 -18.28 -16.34
C GLN A 70 -9.84 -18.91 -15.29
N ARG A 71 -11.16 -19.04 -15.58
CA ARG A 71 -12.11 -19.75 -14.70
C ARG A 71 -11.71 -21.21 -14.49
N GLU A 72 -11.35 -21.91 -15.56
CA GLU A 72 -10.91 -23.32 -15.49
C GLU A 72 -9.64 -23.47 -14.66
N ALA A 73 -8.63 -22.64 -14.91
CA ALA A 73 -7.37 -22.66 -14.16
C ALA A 73 -7.58 -22.37 -12.67
N PHE A 74 -8.41 -21.38 -12.34
CA PHE A 74 -8.75 -21.07 -10.96
C PHE A 74 -9.57 -22.18 -10.30
N SER A 75 -10.57 -22.73 -11.00
CA SER A 75 -11.37 -23.86 -10.51
C SER A 75 -10.50 -25.08 -10.18
N ALA A 76 -9.53 -25.40 -11.03
CA ALA A 76 -8.57 -26.48 -10.78
C ALA A 76 -7.71 -26.22 -9.54
N ASP A 77 -7.21 -24.98 -9.34
CA ASP A 77 -6.50 -24.57 -8.11
C ASP A 77 -7.37 -24.75 -6.86
N ILE A 78 -8.64 -24.32 -6.91
CA ILE A 78 -9.58 -24.48 -5.80
C ILE A 78 -9.89 -25.95 -5.50
N GLN A 79 -10.04 -26.79 -6.53
CA GLN A 79 -10.21 -28.24 -6.35
C GLN A 79 -9.00 -28.87 -5.66
N GLN A 80 -7.79 -28.47 -6.04
CA GLN A 80 -6.57 -28.92 -5.36
C GLN A 80 -6.55 -28.50 -3.88
N ARG A 81 -6.93 -27.25 -3.58
CA ARG A 81 -7.00 -26.72 -2.20
C ARG A 81 -8.06 -27.40 -1.35
N LEU A 82 -9.17 -27.84 -1.94
CA LEU A 82 -10.20 -28.64 -1.25
C LEU A 82 -9.69 -30.02 -0.85
N MET A 83 -8.75 -30.59 -1.61
CA MET A 83 -8.13 -31.88 -1.31
C MET A 83 -6.91 -31.77 -0.39
N ASP A 84 -6.29 -30.60 -0.31
CA ASP A 84 -5.11 -30.36 0.51
C ASP A 84 -5.46 -30.32 2.01
N LYS A 85 -4.77 -31.16 2.79
CA LYS A 85 -4.92 -31.24 4.25
C LYS A 85 -4.11 -30.18 4.99
N ASN A 86 -3.17 -29.50 4.33
CA ASN A 86 -2.22 -28.57 4.95
C ASN A 86 -2.83 -27.19 5.27
N ARG A 87 -4.11 -26.95 4.92
CA ARG A 87 -4.87 -25.72 5.20
C ARG A 87 -4.10 -24.44 4.83
N VAL A 88 -3.42 -24.46 3.68
CA VAL A 88 -2.63 -23.33 3.21
C VAL A 88 -3.55 -22.27 2.61
N VAL A 89 -3.52 -21.07 3.16
CA VAL A 89 -4.23 -19.90 2.61
C VAL A 89 -3.22 -18.84 2.18
N SER A 90 -3.54 -18.06 1.16
CA SER A 90 -2.70 -16.93 0.82
C SER A 90 -2.97 -15.72 1.71
N PHE A 91 -2.08 -14.73 1.66
CA PHE A 91 -2.30 -13.45 2.32
C PHE A 91 -3.61 -12.75 1.86
N SER A 92 -3.96 -12.84 0.57
CA SER A 92 -5.22 -12.30 0.02
C SER A 92 -6.47 -13.03 0.51
N ASP A 93 -6.34 -14.30 0.90
CA ASP A 93 -7.45 -15.10 1.42
C ASP A 93 -7.82 -14.75 2.87
N ILE A 94 -6.88 -14.18 3.64
CA ILE A 94 -7.04 -13.91 5.08
C ILE A 94 -8.23 -12.97 5.35
N SER A 95 -8.37 -11.90 4.57
CA SER A 95 -9.45 -10.93 4.75
C SER A 95 -10.81 -11.52 4.40
N ILE A 96 -10.86 -12.35 3.35
CA ILE A 96 -12.05 -13.08 2.90
C ILE A 96 -12.48 -14.10 3.96
N LEU A 97 -11.54 -14.90 4.46
CA LEU A 97 -11.77 -15.88 5.51
C LEU A 97 -12.26 -15.21 6.81
N LEU A 98 -11.63 -14.10 7.20
CA LEU A 98 -12.03 -13.34 8.39
C LEU A 98 -13.47 -12.84 8.24
N ARG A 99 -13.79 -12.21 7.11
CA ARG A 99 -15.13 -11.69 6.86
C ARG A 99 -16.17 -12.80 6.81
N LEU A 100 -15.87 -13.91 6.15
CA LEU A 100 -16.71 -15.11 6.12
C LEU A 100 -17.02 -15.60 7.53
N CYS A 101 -16.00 -15.74 8.38
CA CYS A 101 -16.18 -16.18 9.76
C CYS A 101 -17.02 -15.22 10.61
N GLN A 102 -16.84 -13.90 10.43
CA GLN A 102 -17.66 -12.88 11.09
C GLN A 102 -19.13 -13.01 10.66
N LEU A 103 -19.40 -13.14 9.35
CA LEU A 103 -20.75 -13.29 8.80
C LEU A 103 -21.45 -14.58 9.26
N ARG A 104 -20.69 -15.63 9.59
CA ARG A 104 -21.21 -16.90 10.13
C ARG A 104 -21.57 -16.84 11.61
N LYS A 105 -21.27 -15.74 12.32
CA LYS A 105 -21.68 -15.53 13.71
C LYS A 105 -23.04 -14.81 13.76
N PRO A 106 -23.83 -15.01 14.83
CA PRO A 106 -24.98 -14.16 15.12
C PRO A 106 -24.58 -12.67 15.10
N ALA A 107 -25.50 -11.81 14.67
CA ALA A 107 -25.22 -10.38 14.49
C ALA A 107 -24.85 -9.65 15.80
N ASP A 108 -25.35 -10.15 16.92
CA ASP A 108 -25.12 -9.67 18.29
C ASP A 108 -23.95 -10.38 19.00
N ALA A 109 -23.32 -11.37 18.36
CA ALA A 109 -22.20 -12.08 18.96
C ALA A 109 -21.02 -11.14 19.18
N ILE A 110 -20.41 -11.24 20.36
CA ILE A 110 -19.16 -10.55 20.70
C ILE A 110 -18.04 -11.56 20.62
N VAL A 111 -17.08 -11.31 19.74
CA VAL A 111 -15.87 -12.13 19.61
C VAL A 111 -14.67 -11.19 19.80
N PRO A 112 -13.87 -11.38 20.86
CA PRO A 112 -12.73 -10.52 21.15
C PRO A 112 -11.84 -10.30 19.92
N GLY A 113 -11.55 -9.03 19.65
CA GLY A 113 -10.73 -8.60 18.52
C GLY A 113 -11.28 -8.85 17.11
N ALA A 114 -12.45 -9.50 16.97
CA ALA A 114 -12.93 -9.98 15.68
C ALA A 114 -14.35 -9.54 15.33
N LEU A 115 -15.25 -9.38 16.29
CA LEU A 115 -16.65 -9.01 16.02
C LEU A 115 -17.25 -8.27 17.22
N ASN A 116 -17.87 -7.11 16.99
CA ASN A 116 -18.58 -6.34 18.02
C ASN A 116 -17.74 -6.06 19.28
N HIS A 117 -16.43 -5.85 19.15
CA HIS A 117 -15.51 -5.78 20.29
C HIS A 117 -14.95 -4.39 20.55
N TYR A 118 -14.45 -3.70 19.53
CA TYR A 118 -13.78 -2.41 19.71
C TYR A 118 -14.78 -1.27 19.72
N ASP A 119 -14.76 -0.41 20.73
CA ASP A 119 -15.65 0.76 20.76
C ASP A 119 -15.39 1.74 19.61
N HIS A 120 -14.13 1.87 19.20
CA HIS A 120 -13.70 2.71 18.10
C HIS A 120 -12.44 2.13 17.45
N ILE A 121 -12.31 2.28 16.13
CA ILE A 121 -11.10 1.90 15.38
C ILE A 121 -10.65 3.10 14.55
N ILE A 122 -9.35 3.36 14.54
CA ILE A 122 -8.71 4.31 13.63
C ILE A 122 -8.01 3.50 12.54
N VAL A 123 -8.32 3.81 11.29
CA VAL A 123 -7.70 3.20 10.11
C VAL A 123 -6.87 4.26 9.43
N ASP A 124 -5.55 4.13 9.52
CA ASP A 124 -4.62 4.95 8.76
C ASP A 124 -4.32 4.30 7.40
N GLU A 125 -3.91 5.11 6.42
CA GLU A 125 -3.57 4.68 5.07
C GLU A 125 -4.67 3.83 4.39
N ALA A 126 -5.95 4.15 4.65
CA ALA A 126 -7.08 3.32 4.24
C ALA A 126 -7.23 3.17 2.70
N GLN A 127 -6.54 3.99 1.91
CA GLN A 127 -6.45 3.83 0.46
C GLN A 127 -5.75 2.52 0.02
N ASP A 128 -5.01 1.86 0.91
CA ASP A 128 -4.37 0.57 0.67
C ASP A 128 -5.30 -0.63 0.93
N LEU A 129 -6.45 -0.39 1.57
CA LEU A 129 -7.42 -1.43 1.91
C LEU A 129 -8.51 -1.55 0.84
N GLY A 130 -8.87 -2.80 0.55
CA GLY A 130 -10.04 -3.14 -0.24
C GLY A 130 -11.34 -2.95 0.54
N ALA A 131 -12.47 -2.90 -0.17
CA ALA A 131 -13.79 -2.74 0.44
C ALA A 131 -14.09 -3.84 1.47
N LEU A 132 -13.76 -5.10 1.15
CA LEU A 132 -13.93 -6.24 2.04
C LEU A 132 -13.09 -6.14 3.32
N GLU A 133 -11.86 -5.67 3.21
CA GLU A 133 -10.95 -5.49 4.34
C GLU A 133 -11.52 -4.42 5.29
N LEU A 134 -12.03 -3.32 4.74
CA LEU A 134 -12.68 -2.27 5.51
C LEU A 134 -13.99 -2.74 6.15
N GLU A 135 -14.79 -3.59 5.47
CA GLU A 135 -15.95 -4.24 6.08
C GLU A 135 -15.57 -5.14 7.26
N ALA A 136 -14.49 -5.91 7.14
CA ALA A 136 -14.02 -6.78 8.21
C ALA A 136 -13.55 -5.96 9.43
N VAL A 137 -12.91 -4.82 9.20
CA VAL A 137 -12.55 -3.85 10.25
C VAL A 137 -13.81 -3.27 10.89
N LEU A 138 -14.77 -2.80 10.09
CA LEU A 138 -16.04 -2.26 10.58
C LEU A 138 -16.81 -3.30 11.41
N ALA A 139 -16.81 -4.56 11.00
CA ALA A 139 -17.43 -5.65 11.75
C ALA A 139 -16.82 -5.86 13.15
N ALA A 140 -15.52 -5.61 13.30
CA ALA A 140 -14.82 -5.74 14.58
C ALA A 140 -15.13 -4.60 15.56
N THR A 141 -15.67 -3.47 15.08
CA THR A 141 -16.21 -2.41 15.94
C THR A 141 -17.47 -2.89 16.66
N SER A 142 -17.79 -2.29 17.81
CA SER A 142 -19.03 -2.51 18.56
C SER A 142 -20.27 -2.15 17.71
N PRO A 143 -21.49 -2.49 18.15
CA PRO A 143 -22.70 -2.14 17.41
C PRO A 143 -22.87 -0.63 17.13
N ARG A 144 -22.11 0.25 17.80
CA ARG A 144 -22.05 1.69 17.50
C ARG A 144 -21.36 2.02 16.18
N ARG A 145 -20.60 1.10 15.59
CA ARG A 145 -19.92 1.27 14.29
C ARG A 145 -19.03 2.51 14.21
N SER A 146 -18.29 2.80 15.29
CA SER A 146 -17.42 3.98 15.34
C SER A 146 -16.07 3.72 14.66
N LEU A 147 -15.75 4.52 13.64
CA LEU A 147 -14.57 4.37 12.80
C LEU A 147 -14.03 5.74 12.38
N THR A 148 -12.73 5.98 12.51
CA THR A 148 -12.05 7.12 11.88
C THR A 148 -11.17 6.59 10.75
N VAL A 149 -11.38 7.11 9.53
CA VAL A 149 -10.67 6.67 8.33
C VAL A 149 -9.80 7.81 7.81
N CYS A 150 -8.49 7.65 7.93
CA CYS A 150 -7.51 8.54 7.32
C CYS A 150 -7.06 7.92 5.99
N ALA A 151 -7.15 8.69 4.91
CA ALA A 151 -6.74 8.24 3.59
C ALA A 151 -6.18 9.38 2.75
N ASP A 152 -5.14 9.09 1.97
CA ASP A 152 -4.65 9.97 0.92
C ASP A 152 -4.75 9.25 -0.43
N GLU A 153 -5.80 9.59 -1.19
CA GLU A 153 -6.03 9.07 -2.55
C GLU A 153 -4.83 9.36 -3.49
N LYS A 154 -4.01 10.38 -3.17
CA LYS A 154 -2.82 10.72 -3.95
C LYS A 154 -1.66 9.75 -3.74
N GLN A 155 -1.67 8.97 -2.67
CA GLN A 155 -0.60 8.02 -2.31
C GLN A 155 -0.94 6.56 -2.62
N LYS A 156 -1.94 6.30 -3.45
CA LYS A 156 -2.33 4.95 -3.83
C LYS A 156 -1.32 4.35 -4.83
N ILE A 157 -0.37 3.56 -4.31
CA ILE A 157 0.69 2.91 -5.11
C ILE A 157 0.22 1.55 -5.66
N LEU A 158 -0.71 0.87 -4.99
CA LEU A 158 -1.19 -0.46 -5.37
C LEU A 158 -2.46 -0.36 -6.25
N SER A 159 -2.36 -0.90 -7.46
CA SER A 159 -3.43 -0.94 -8.47
C SER A 159 -4.52 -1.98 -8.23
N PHE A 160 -4.45 -2.76 -7.14
CA PHE A 160 -5.35 -3.89 -6.88
C PHE A 160 -6.58 -3.57 -6.05
N VAL A 161 -6.78 -2.31 -5.67
CA VAL A 161 -8.03 -1.86 -5.09
C VAL A 161 -8.79 -1.14 -6.20
N ASP A 162 -9.82 -1.75 -6.76
CA ASP A 162 -10.70 -1.09 -7.73
C ASP A 162 -11.07 0.30 -7.19
N GLY A 163 -10.81 1.36 -7.97
CA GLY A 163 -11.24 2.71 -7.60
C GLY A 163 -12.75 2.76 -7.32
N ILE A 164 -13.51 1.88 -7.98
CA ILE A 164 -14.93 1.65 -7.79
C ILE A 164 -15.23 1.10 -6.39
N GLY A 165 -14.41 0.19 -5.87
CA GLY A 165 -14.61 -0.43 -4.55
C GLY A 165 -14.45 0.56 -3.40
N PHE A 166 -13.43 1.42 -3.45
CA PHE A 166 -13.25 2.48 -2.46
C PHE A 166 -14.34 3.55 -2.58
N VAL A 167 -14.77 3.92 -3.80
CA VAL A 167 -15.88 4.86 -4.01
C VAL A 167 -17.21 4.29 -3.52
N ASN A 168 -17.49 3.01 -3.77
CA ASN A 168 -18.70 2.34 -3.28
C ASN A 168 -18.67 2.16 -1.77
N PHE A 169 -17.53 1.79 -1.20
CA PHE A 169 -17.36 1.74 0.26
C PHE A 169 -17.53 3.13 0.87
N ARG A 170 -16.93 4.17 0.29
CA ARG A 170 -17.16 5.57 0.68
C ARG A 170 -18.62 5.96 0.58
N ARG A 171 -19.32 5.57 -0.50
CA ARG A 171 -20.76 5.81 -0.64
C ARG A 171 -21.54 5.09 0.44
N GLN A 172 -21.21 3.84 0.75
CA GLN A 172 -21.86 3.07 1.81
C GLN A 172 -21.63 3.68 3.20
N LEU A 173 -20.41 4.16 3.47
CA LEU A 173 -20.10 4.91 4.68
C LEU A 173 -20.84 6.25 4.74
N GLN A 174 -20.91 7.00 3.64
CA GLN A 174 -21.67 8.25 3.56
C GLN A 174 -23.17 8.03 3.79
N LEU A 175 -23.74 6.97 3.21
CA LEU A 175 -25.12 6.54 3.47
C LEU A 175 -25.34 6.10 4.92
N SER A 176 -24.26 5.75 5.63
CA SER A 176 -24.27 5.40 7.06
C SER A 176 -24.05 6.62 7.97
N GLY A 177 -24.00 7.84 7.43
CA GLY A 177 -23.87 9.09 8.18
C GLY A 177 -22.43 9.52 8.47
N LEU A 178 -21.45 9.06 7.69
CA LEU A 178 -20.04 9.41 7.91
C LEU A 178 -19.71 10.78 7.28
N ASP A 179 -19.36 11.75 8.13
CA ASP A 179 -18.90 13.08 7.73
C ASP A 179 -17.49 13.01 7.13
N LYS A 180 -17.28 13.68 5.99
CA LYS A 180 -15.97 13.78 5.34
C LYS A 180 -15.42 15.18 5.51
N GLU A 181 -14.33 15.28 6.25
CA GLU A 181 -13.49 16.47 6.29
C GLU A 181 -12.22 16.26 5.46
N THR A 182 -11.75 17.31 4.78
CA THR A 182 -10.53 17.25 3.96
C THR A 182 -9.51 18.25 4.49
N LEU A 183 -8.33 17.76 4.87
CA LEU A 183 -7.22 18.61 5.27
C LEU A 183 -6.45 19.06 4.02
N SER A 184 -6.53 20.35 3.70
CA SER A 184 -5.92 20.95 2.50
C SER A 184 -4.56 21.63 2.77
N ILE A 185 -4.14 21.68 4.03
CA ILE A 185 -2.90 22.34 4.45
C ILE A 185 -1.87 21.28 4.81
N SER A 186 -0.75 21.27 4.08
CA SER A 186 0.41 20.45 4.39
C SER A 186 1.43 21.25 5.19
N TYR A 187 1.83 20.71 6.35
CA TYR A 187 2.95 21.23 7.14
C TYR A 187 4.22 20.38 6.97
N ARG A 188 4.09 19.22 6.31
CA ARG A 188 5.12 18.18 6.21
C ARG A 188 6.22 18.56 5.22
N SER A 189 5.84 18.88 3.99
CA SER A 189 6.78 19.15 2.90
C SER A 189 6.80 20.61 2.53
N ALA A 190 7.99 21.10 2.23
CA ALA A 190 8.18 22.43 1.66
C ALA A 190 7.34 22.66 0.41
N ARG A 191 6.92 23.91 0.20
CA ARG A 191 6.07 24.31 -0.93
C ARG A 191 6.67 23.92 -2.28
N GLU A 192 7.96 24.11 -2.45
CA GLU A 192 8.69 23.81 -3.70
C GLU A 192 8.59 22.32 -4.07
N ILE A 193 8.60 21.44 -3.06
CA ILE A 193 8.48 19.99 -3.23
C ILE A 193 7.05 19.61 -3.62
N LEU A 194 6.05 20.20 -2.95
CA LEU A 194 4.63 19.94 -3.26
C LEU A 194 4.24 20.46 -4.65
N GLU A 195 4.77 21.61 -5.08
CA GLU A 195 4.56 22.15 -6.42
C GLU A 195 5.11 21.20 -7.50
N LEU A 196 6.31 20.65 -7.29
CA LEU A 196 6.88 19.65 -8.20
C LEU A 196 6.04 18.37 -8.22
N ALA A 197 5.63 17.85 -7.05
CA ALA A 197 4.81 16.65 -6.96
C ALA A 197 3.42 16.84 -7.62
N ALA A 198 2.82 18.02 -7.50
CA ALA A 198 1.58 18.39 -8.17
C ALA A 198 1.72 18.38 -9.69
N ARG A 199 2.82 18.93 -10.24
CA ARG A 199 3.13 18.87 -11.69
C ARG A 199 3.22 17.44 -12.21
N VAL A 200 3.89 16.56 -11.47
CA VAL A 200 4.04 15.13 -11.83
C VAL A 200 2.70 14.40 -11.81
N SER A 201 1.90 14.62 -10.76
CA SER A 201 0.60 13.96 -10.63
C SER A 201 -0.47 14.55 -11.56
N GLY A 202 -0.29 15.78 -12.05
CA GLY A 202 -1.27 16.52 -12.83
C GLY A 202 -2.46 17.00 -11.98
N ARG A 203 -2.25 17.21 -10.69
CA ARG A 203 -3.30 17.49 -9.69
C ARG A 203 -3.05 18.87 -9.04
N PRO A 204 -4.08 19.51 -8.47
CA PRO A 204 -3.91 20.79 -7.78
C PRO A 204 -2.95 20.66 -6.58
N VAL A 205 -2.18 21.72 -6.35
CA VAL A 205 -1.21 21.85 -5.26
C VAL A 205 -1.95 22.02 -3.93
N ASP A 206 -1.62 21.21 -2.93
CA ASP A 206 -2.09 21.47 -1.56
C ASP A 206 -1.36 22.69 -0.99
N THR A 207 -2.02 23.49 -0.15
CA THR A 207 -1.38 24.67 0.42
C THR A 207 -0.30 24.24 1.40
N SER A 208 0.97 24.52 1.13
CA SER A 208 2.04 24.33 2.12
C SER A 208 2.11 25.53 3.06
N LYS A 209 2.09 25.27 4.36
CA LYS A 209 2.52 26.22 5.40
C LYS A 209 3.85 25.81 6.03
N SER A 210 4.59 24.93 5.38
CA SER A 210 5.91 24.48 5.85
C SER A 210 6.99 25.53 5.54
N HIS A 211 8.21 25.26 6.00
CA HIS A 211 9.38 26.09 5.75
C HIS A 211 9.75 26.07 4.24
N SER A 212 10.50 27.08 3.79
CA SER A 212 11.09 27.07 2.45
C SER A 212 12.02 25.86 2.27
N GLY A 213 11.82 25.09 1.22
CA GLY A 213 12.63 23.92 0.91
C GLY A 213 13.64 24.17 -0.19
N VAL A 214 14.39 23.11 -0.51
CA VAL A 214 15.33 23.12 -1.64
C VAL A 214 14.95 22.00 -2.59
N VAL A 215 14.69 22.36 -3.85
CA VAL A 215 14.58 21.41 -4.96
C VAL A 215 15.71 21.71 -5.93
N LYS A 216 16.56 20.72 -6.23
CA LYS A 216 17.66 20.87 -7.21
C LYS A 216 17.77 19.65 -8.10
N PHE A 217 18.02 19.90 -9.38
CA PHE A 217 18.29 18.87 -10.37
C PHE A 217 19.79 18.85 -10.68
N TYR A 218 20.32 17.65 -10.87
CA TYR A 218 21.71 17.38 -11.21
C TYR A 218 21.75 16.50 -12.47
N PRO A 219 21.79 17.11 -13.67
CA PRO A 219 22.01 16.38 -14.91
C PRO A 219 23.47 15.93 -14.99
N GLU A 220 23.66 14.64 -15.23
CA GLU A 220 24.97 13.98 -15.31
C GLU A 220 25.14 13.27 -16.65
N LYS A 221 26.39 13.08 -17.07
CA LYS A 221 26.71 12.50 -18.39
C LYS A 221 26.30 11.03 -18.51
N ASP A 222 26.46 10.29 -17.42
CA ASP A 222 26.21 8.85 -17.35
C ASP A 222 25.90 8.42 -15.91
N SER A 223 25.57 7.14 -15.73
CA SER A 223 25.26 6.57 -14.41
C SER A 223 26.43 6.63 -13.43
N SER A 224 27.67 6.54 -13.91
CA SER A 224 28.86 6.55 -13.07
C SER A 224 29.16 7.96 -12.53
N ALA A 225 28.97 8.98 -13.35
CA ALA A 225 29.00 10.38 -12.93
C ALA A 225 27.87 10.69 -11.93
N ALA A 226 26.66 10.18 -12.18
CA ALA A 226 25.55 10.27 -11.25
C ALA A 226 25.84 9.61 -9.89
N LEU A 227 26.45 8.42 -9.85
CA LEU A 227 26.84 7.77 -8.59
C LEU A 227 27.82 8.63 -7.78
N ARG A 228 28.86 9.17 -8.43
CA ARG A 228 29.81 10.09 -7.77
C ARG A 228 29.10 11.35 -7.25
N LYS A 229 28.14 11.88 -8.01
CA LYS A 229 27.35 13.03 -7.58
C LYS A 229 26.49 12.71 -6.36
N VAL A 230 25.81 11.56 -6.34
CA VAL A 230 25.02 11.11 -5.17
C VAL A 230 25.91 11.03 -3.94
N ARG A 231 27.05 10.35 -4.02
CA ARG A 231 27.99 10.25 -2.90
C ARG A 231 28.41 11.63 -2.38
N TRP A 232 28.79 12.52 -3.29
CA TRP A 232 29.14 13.89 -2.93
C TRP A 232 28.00 14.62 -2.21
N ILE A 233 26.76 14.54 -2.71
CA ILE A 233 25.59 15.16 -2.06
C ILE A 233 25.41 14.58 -0.65
N VAL A 234 25.47 13.26 -0.51
CA VAL A 234 25.28 12.58 0.78
C VAL A 234 26.34 13.02 1.79
N GLU A 235 27.61 13.01 1.43
CA GLU A 235 28.71 13.41 2.33
C GLU A 235 28.54 14.87 2.79
N GLN A 236 28.07 15.77 1.91
CA GLN A 236 27.75 17.15 2.28
C GLN A 236 26.55 17.24 3.24
N LEU A 237 25.49 16.45 3.00
CA LEU A 237 24.31 16.44 3.86
C LEU A 237 24.61 15.87 5.25
N VAL A 238 25.33 14.76 5.33
CA VAL A 238 25.76 14.14 6.60
C VAL A 238 26.64 15.09 7.40
N SER A 239 27.55 15.82 6.73
CA SER A 239 28.41 16.81 7.40
C SER A 239 27.63 18.02 7.92
N ARG A 240 26.60 18.47 7.18
CA ARG A 240 25.82 19.66 7.52
C ARG A 240 24.72 19.39 8.56
N GLU A 241 24.09 18.23 8.46
CA GLU A 241 22.95 17.82 9.29
C GLU A 241 23.11 16.35 9.73
N PRO A 242 24.05 16.05 10.65
CA PRO A 242 24.37 14.67 11.04
C PRO A 242 23.18 13.94 11.72
N ASN A 243 22.25 14.69 12.29
CA ASN A 243 21.04 14.17 12.93
C ASN A 243 19.85 14.05 11.97
N ALA A 244 20.02 14.36 10.68
CA ALA A 244 18.95 14.27 9.68
C ALA A 244 18.88 12.87 9.09
N LEU A 245 17.66 12.42 8.81
CA LEU A 245 17.42 11.21 8.03
C LEU A 245 17.42 11.56 6.54
N THR A 246 18.31 10.92 5.78
CA THR A 246 18.49 11.12 4.35
C THR A 246 18.20 9.83 3.59
N ALA A 247 17.32 9.87 2.60
CA ALA A 247 17.00 8.71 1.77
C ALA A 247 17.43 8.91 0.32
N ILE A 248 17.97 7.85 -0.27
CA ILE A 248 18.16 7.70 -1.70
C ILE A 248 17.08 6.74 -2.20
N ILE A 249 16.13 7.28 -2.97
CA ILE A 249 14.97 6.53 -3.43
C ILE A 249 15.22 6.04 -4.86
N CYS A 250 15.15 4.73 -5.04
CA CYS A 250 15.37 4.05 -6.31
C CYS A 250 14.10 3.36 -6.78
N LYS A 251 13.85 3.32 -8.09
CA LYS A 251 12.74 2.52 -8.63
C LYS A 251 13.05 1.02 -8.63
N LYS A 252 14.26 0.63 -9.03
CA LYS A 252 14.64 -0.79 -9.20
C LYS A 252 15.40 -1.28 -7.98
N LYS A 253 15.15 -2.53 -7.56
CA LYS A 253 15.90 -3.18 -6.46
C LYS A 253 17.39 -3.38 -6.81
N THR A 254 17.72 -3.56 -8.08
CA THR A 254 19.11 -3.65 -8.55
C THR A 254 19.89 -2.36 -8.28
N ASP A 255 19.24 -1.21 -8.43
CA ASP A 255 19.86 0.09 -8.19
C ASP A 255 20.10 0.33 -6.70
N VAL A 256 19.19 -0.12 -5.83
CA VAL A 256 19.36 -0.08 -4.38
C VAL A 256 20.67 -0.76 -3.98
N LYS A 257 20.89 -1.98 -4.48
CA LYS A 257 22.07 -2.78 -4.17
C LYS A 257 23.35 -2.15 -4.70
N ALA A 258 23.32 -1.64 -5.94
CA ALA A 258 24.48 -1.00 -6.56
C ALA A 258 24.87 0.31 -5.87
N ILE A 259 23.91 1.14 -5.51
CA ILE A 259 24.16 2.42 -4.81
C ILE A 259 24.62 2.16 -3.38
N HIS A 260 24.00 1.21 -2.68
CA HIS A 260 24.38 0.84 -1.32
C HIS A 260 25.86 0.42 -1.27
N GLY A 261 26.27 -0.51 -2.14
CA GLY A 261 27.68 -0.91 -2.26
C GLY A 261 28.62 0.24 -2.63
N PHE A 262 28.18 1.20 -3.45
CA PHE A 262 28.99 2.37 -3.80
C PHE A 262 29.15 3.38 -2.65
N LEU A 263 28.22 3.37 -1.69
CA LEU A 263 28.24 4.25 -0.52
C LEU A 263 28.88 3.59 0.71
N GLU A 264 29.39 2.35 0.60
CA GLU A 264 30.14 1.73 1.68
C GLU A 264 31.25 2.64 2.19
N GLY A 265 31.32 2.80 3.52
CA GLY A 265 32.23 3.73 4.20
C GLY A 265 31.72 5.15 4.39
N VAL A 266 30.53 5.51 3.85
CA VAL A 266 29.86 6.77 4.20
C VAL A 266 29.33 6.69 5.64
N ALA A 267 29.57 7.73 6.43
CA ALA A 267 29.14 7.79 7.81
C ALA A 267 27.60 7.74 7.93
N GLY A 268 27.09 6.89 8.84
CA GLY A 268 25.65 6.74 9.08
C GLY A 268 24.89 5.99 8.00
N LEU A 269 25.55 5.26 7.10
CA LEU A 269 24.87 4.36 6.16
C LEU A 269 24.25 3.16 6.89
N HIS A 270 22.94 2.99 6.73
CA HIS A 270 22.17 1.87 7.29
C HIS A 270 22.24 0.61 6.40
N GLY A 271 21.74 -0.52 6.91
CA GLY A 271 21.73 -1.80 6.20
C GLY A 271 20.99 -1.76 4.86
N GLU A 272 21.37 -2.66 3.93
CA GLU A 272 20.76 -2.73 2.61
C GLU A 272 19.25 -2.98 2.70
N GLY A 273 18.44 -2.05 2.20
CA GLY A 273 16.99 -2.20 2.13
C GLY A 273 16.27 -2.15 3.48
N GLU A 274 16.97 -1.85 4.57
CA GLU A 274 16.35 -1.58 5.87
C GLU A 274 15.66 -0.21 5.83
N VAL A 275 14.56 -0.10 6.57
CA VAL A 275 13.86 1.16 6.77
C VAL A 275 13.91 1.44 8.27
N CYS A 276 14.70 2.44 8.66
CA CYS A 276 14.86 2.87 10.05
C CYS A 276 14.42 4.33 10.21
N PHE A 277 14.15 4.72 11.46
CA PHE A 277 13.82 6.10 11.83
C PHE A 277 15.02 6.83 12.46
N GLU A 278 16.12 6.13 12.69
CA GLU A 278 17.34 6.68 13.28
C GLU A 278 18.10 7.55 12.25
N PRO A 279 18.73 8.66 12.67
CA PRO A 279 19.52 9.51 11.79
C PRO A 279 20.53 8.73 10.93
N GLY A 280 20.79 9.22 9.72
CA GLY A 280 21.72 8.58 8.79
C GLY A 280 21.22 8.55 7.35
N VAL A 281 21.78 7.62 6.58
CA VAL A 281 21.59 7.48 5.14
C VAL A 281 20.98 6.11 4.82
N LEU A 282 19.86 6.14 4.09
CA LEU A 282 19.13 4.96 3.66
C LEU A 282 19.13 4.88 2.13
N VAL A 283 19.33 3.69 1.59
CA VAL A 283 19.12 3.41 0.16
C VAL A 283 17.92 2.46 0.05
N VAL A 284 16.83 2.95 -0.52
CA VAL A 284 15.53 2.29 -0.43
C VAL A 284 14.81 2.25 -1.76
N ASN A 285 13.96 1.24 -1.91
CA ASN A 285 13.10 1.13 -3.08
C ASN A 285 11.84 2.01 -2.91
N ALA A 286 11.39 2.65 -3.99
CA ALA A 286 10.21 3.53 -3.97
C ALA A 286 8.92 2.83 -3.50
N HIS A 287 8.82 1.50 -3.58
CA HIS A 287 7.66 0.76 -3.10
C HIS A 287 7.62 0.57 -1.57
N ILE A 288 8.74 0.75 -0.87
CA ILE A 288 8.84 0.52 0.59
C ILE A 288 8.99 1.80 1.41
N VAL A 289 9.09 2.98 0.77
CA VAL A 289 9.22 4.26 1.48
C VAL A 289 7.93 4.74 2.14
N LYS A 290 6.81 4.04 1.92
CA LYS A 290 5.51 4.45 2.45
C LYS A 290 5.52 4.41 3.98
N GLY A 291 4.94 5.44 4.61
CA GLY A 291 4.90 5.59 6.06
C GLY A 291 6.15 6.17 6.72
N VAL A 292 7.23 6.45 5.95
CA VAL A 292 8.45 7.08 6.49
C VAL A 292 8.63 8.49 5.91
N GLU A 293 9.24 9.38 6.69
CA GLU A 293 9.52 10.75 6.30
C GLU A 293 11.02 11.02 6.39
N PHE A 294 11.55 11.74 5.41
CA PHE A 294 12.97 12.03 5.30
C PHE A 294 13.19 13.54 5.30
N THR A 295 14.22 13.99 6.01
CA THR A 295 14.61 15.40 5.95
C THR A 295 15.13 15.75 4.57
N ASN A 296 15.95 14.87 4.01
CA ASN A 296 16.54 15.01 2.69
C ASN A 296 16.21 13.76 1.85
N VAL A 297 15.81 13.96 0.60
CA VAL A 297 15.61 12.88 -0.37
C VAL A 297 16.47 13.14 -1.60
N ILE A 298 17.12 12.09 -2.08
CA ILE A 298 17.81 12.04 -3.36
C ILE A 298 17.06 11.04 -4.23
N LEU A 299 16.44 11.50 -5.31
CA LEU A 299 15.73 10.66 -6.26
C LEU A 299 16.69 10.20 -7.35
N TRP A 300 16.86 8.88 -7.46
CA TRP A 300 17.79 8.27 -8.41
C TRP A 300 17.14 8.07 -9.78
N ASN A 301 17.63 8.83 -10.77
CA ASN A 301 17.33 8.76 -12.20
C ASN A 301 15.85 8.46 -12.52
N PRO A 302 14.92 9.35 -12.13
CA PRO A 302 13.50 9.20 -12.39
C PRO A 302 13.17 9.46 -13.86
N SER A 303 13.59 8.54 -14.73
CA SER A 303 13.48 8.68 -16.18
C SER A 303 12.08 8.41 -16.69
N ASP A 304 11.75 8.93 -17.87
CA ASP A 304 10.49 8.67 -18.58
C ASP A 304 10.31 7.19 -18.95
N THR A 305 11.40 6.49 -19.25
CA THR A 305 11.41 5.04 -19.53
C THR A 305 11.01 4.22 -18.32
N ASP A 306 11.47 4.64 -17.13
CA ASP A 306 11.12 3.98 -15.89
C ASP A 306 9.71 4.41 -15.44
N TYR A 307 9.38 5.70 -15.47
CA TYR A 307 8.09 6.25 -15.06
C TYR A 307 7.20 6.60 -16.27
N ARG A 308 6.50 5.59 -16.79
CA ARG A 308 5.81 5.58 -18.10
C ARG A 308 4.48 6.33 -18.15
N GLN A 309 4.30 7.34 -17.30
CA GLN A 309 3.07 8.16 -17.21
C GLN A 309 1.77 7.38 -16.91
N THR A 310 1.87 6.11 -16.53
CA THR A 310 0.73 5.38 -15.98
C THR A 310 0.30 6.02 -14.67
N GLU A 311 -0.96 5.85 -14.26
CA GLU A 311 -1.42 6.37 -12.96
C GLU A 311 -0.59 5.82 -11.80
N ILE A 312 -0.23 4.54 -11.85
CA ILE A 312 0.62 3.87 -10.86
C ILE A 312 1.99 4.54 -10.79
N ASP A 313 2.65 4.75 -11.93
CA ASP A 313 3.97 5.36 -11.97
C ASP A 313 3.93 6.82 -11.50
N ARG A 314 2.88 7.59 -11.85
CA ARG A 314 2.69 8.96 -11.36
C ARG A 314 2.47 9.00 -9.85
N ASN A 315 1.66 8.10 -9.30
CA ASN A 315 1.42 8.01 -7.86
C ASN A 315 2.69 7.57 -7.12
N LEU A 316 3.45 6.61 -7.65
CA LEU A 316 4.73 6.18 -7.07
C LEU A 316 5.73 7.33 -7.03
N LEU A 317 5.83 8.10 -8.11
CA LEU A 317 6.71 9.25 -8.18
C LEU A 317 6.25 10.37 -7.24
N TYR A 318 4.95 10.65 -7.18
CA TYR A 318 4.35 11.58 -6.23
C TYR A 318 4.71 11.21 -4.79
N VAL A 319 4.55 9.92 -4.43
CA VAL A 319 4.93 9.43 -3.10
C VAL A 319 6.43 9.64 -2.88
N ALA A 320 7.30 9.23 -3.79
CA ALA A 320 8.75 9.40 -3.62
C ALA A 320 9.16 10.86 -3.39
N LEU A 321 8.57 11.82 -4.10
CA LEU A 321 8.84 13.25 -3.94
C LEU A 321 8.36 13.77 -2.58
N THR A 322 7.15 13.40 -2.17
CA THR A 322 6.50 13.88 -0.94
C THR A 322 7.03 13.24 0.34
N ARG A 323 7.98 12.29 0.24
CA ARG A 323 8.74 11.79 1.39
C ARG A 323 9.76 12.81 1.91
N ALA A 324 10.12 13.80 1.10
CA ALA A 324 11.04 14.86 1.49
C ALA A 324 10.32 15.96 2.27
N SER A 325 10.83 16.30 3.45
CA SER A 325 10.32 17.44 4.22
C SER A 325 11.03 18.75 3.87
N LYS A 326 12.37 18.76 3.82
CA LYS A 326 13.17 19.98 3.59
C LYS A 326 13.86 20.04 2.23
N ARG A 327 14.53 18.96 1.81
CA ARG A 327 15.37 18.99 0.59
C ARG A 327 15.09 17.81 -0.31
N LEU A 328 14.94 18.10 -1.59
CA LEU A 328 14.78 17.13 -2.65
C LEU A 328 15.85 17.39 -3.72
N TYR A 329 16.63 16.35 -3.99
CA TYR A 329 17.64 16.35 -5.04
C TYR A 329 17.27 15.32 -6.09
N VAL A 330 17.31 15.69 -7.36
CA VAL A 330 17.05 14.77 -8.47
C VAL A 330 18.35 14.59 -9.25
N VAL A 331 18.96 13.42 -9.17
CA VAL A 331 20.18 13.10 -9.93
C VAL A 331 19.79 12.22 -11.12
N HIS A 332 20.10 12.65 -12.33
CA HIS A 332 19.66 11.95 -13.55
C HIS A 332 20.68 12.08 -14.67
N TRP A 333 20.71 11.10 -15.56
CA TRP A 333 21.49 11.14 -16.82
C TRP A 333 20.64 10.79 -18.04
N ARG A 334 19.37 10.40 -17.81
CA ARG A 334 18.37 10.13 -18.84
C ARG A 334 17.31 11.24 -18.86
N PRO A 335 16.51 11.32 -19.94
CA PRO A 335 15.32 12.17 -19.97
C PRO A 335 14.41 11.90 -18.78
N LEU A 336 13.98 12.96 -18.10
CA LEU A 336 13.17 12.90 -16.90
C LEU A 336 11.71 12.56 -17.22
N ALA A 337 11.02 11.94 -16.26
CA ALA A 337 9.58 11.74 -16.34
C ALA A 337 8.82 13.07 -16.47
N LYS A 338 7.70 13.06 -17.19
CA LYS A 338 6.86 14.27 -17.39
C LYS A 338 6.50 14.91 -16.06
N GLY A 339 6.63 16.24 -15.98
CA GLY A 339 6.35 17.04 -14.79
C GLY A 339 7.58 17.26 -13.89
N LEU A 340 8.64 16.46 -14.03
CA LEU A 340 9.94 16.69 -13.40
C LEU A 340 10.78 17.65 -14.24
N THR A 341 10.41 18.93 -14.23
CA THR A 341 11.17 20.01 -14.84
C THR A 341 11.60 21.01 -13.78
N GLU A 342 12.77 21.61 -13.98
CA GLU A 342 13.27 22.75 -13.20
C GLU A 342 12.25 23.89 -13.14
#